data_AF-A0A942W4B2-F1
#
_entry.id   AF-A0A942W4B2-F1
#
_cell.length_a   1.000
_cell.length_b   1.000
_cell.length_c   1.000
_cell.angle_alpha   90.00
_cell.angle_beta   90.00
_cell.angle_gamma   90.00
#
_symmetry.space_group_name_H-M   'P 1'
#
loop_
_entity.id
_entity.type
_entity.pdbx_description
1 polymer ?
#
loop_
_entity_poly.entity_id
_entity_poly.type
_entity_poly.pdbx_seq_one_letter_code
_entity_poly.pdbx_strand_id
1 'polypeptide(L)'
;MEIKVRDGAVCLNGLGLPETLSGLDALLQRAYNRLNAVRGAFRYDRTLGSRLPRAALSGRHAPEEALGLAREALADCPELEAVRAEVSADAVAVFLETPLGAGCVTVNRIGEGEKHDV
;
A
#
# COMPACT_ATOMS: atom_id res chain seq x y z
N MET A 1 -14.28 9.64 -0.80
CA MET A 1 -14.24 9.73 0.68
C MET A 1 -13.93 8.35 1.21
N GLU A 2 -13.12 8.25 2.26
CA GLU A 2 -12.81 7.00 2.96
C GLU A 2 -12.85 7.21 4.48
N ILE A 3 -13.10 6.15 5.24
CA ILE A 3 -12.91 6.17 6.69
C ILE A 3 -11.41 6.18 6.97
N LYS A 4 -10.94 7.06 7.84
CA LYS A 4 -9.54 7.12 8.24
C LYS A 4 -9.19 5.87 9.05
N VAL A 5 -8.20 5.13 8.59
CA VAL A 5 -7.66 3.95 9.26
C VAL A 5 -6.18 4.17 9.53
N ARG A 6 -5.75 3.84 10.76
CA ARG A 6 -4.36 3.86 11.17
C ARG A 6 -4.08 2.63 12.03
N ASP A 7 -3.01 1.91 11.74
CA ASP A 7 -2.60 0.71 12.47
C ASP A 7 -3.74 -0.34 12.60
N GLY A 8 -4.55 -0.48 11.54
CA GLY A 8 -5.69 -1.39 11.50
C GLY A 8 -6.93 -0.93 12.29
N ALA A 9 -6.91 0.23 12.92
CA ALA A 9 -8.02 0.79 13.68
C ALA A 9 -8.68 1.98 12.97
N VAL A 10 -10.00 2.10 13.13
CA VAL A 10 -10.76 3.28 12.69
C VAL A 10 -10.45 4.45 13.62
N CYS A 11 -9.99 5.56 13.06
CA CYS A 11 -9.77 6.78 13.83
C CYS A 11 -11.11 7.46 14.15
N LEU A 12 -11.29 7.92 15.38
CA LEU A 12 -12.45 8.67 15.83
C LEU A 12 -12.11 10.15 16.02
N ASN A 13 -13.06 11.03 15.73
CA ASN A 13 -12.97 12.45 16.04
C ASN A 13 -13.28 12.73 17.52
N GLY A 14 -13.22 14.00 17.94
CA GLY A 14 -13.50 14.40 19.32
C GLY A 14 -14.93 14.12 19.82
N LEU A 15 -15.83 13.70 18.95
CA LEU A 15 -17.22 13.31 19.27
C LEU A 15 -17.40 11.78 19.29
N GLY A 16 -16.34 11.00 19.10
CA GLY A 16 -16.40 9.54 19.03
C GLY A 16 -16.95 8.99 17.71
N LEU A 17 -17.06 9.82 16.66
CA LEU A 17 -17.52 9.39 15.34
C LEU A 17 -16.32 9.09 14.42
N PRO A 18 -16.44 8.13 13.47
CA PRO A 18 -15.38 7.85 12.51
C PRO A 18 -14.94 9.10 11.75
N GLU A 19 -13.64 9.36 11.74
CA GLU A 19 -13.04 10.42 10.93
C GLU A 19 -13.04 10.00 9.46
N THR A 20 -13.35 10.93 8.56
CA THR A 20 -13.34 10.69 7.11
C THR A 20 -12.23 11.45 6.43
N LEU A 21 -11.51 10.79 5.52
CA LEU A 21 -10.58 11.41 4.59
C LEU A 21 -11.28 11.74 3.26
N SER A 22 -10.82 12.80 2.62
CA SER A 22 -11.29 13.23 1.30
C SER A 22 -10.12 13.68 0.43
N GLY A 23 -10.36 13.80 -0.88
CA GLY A 23 -9.35 14.27 -1.82
C GLY A 23 -8.14 13.34 -1.91
N LEU A 24 -6.95 13.94 -1.98
CA LEU A 24 -5.68 13.23 -2.12
C LEU A 24 -5.42 12.26 -0.95
N ASP A 25 -5.71 12.66 0.29
CA ASP A 25 -5.45 11.82 1.47
C ASP A 25 -6.24 10.50 1.42
N ALA A 26 -7.47 10.54 0.92
CA ALA A 26 -8.28 9.34 0.74
C ALA A 26 -7.67 8.41 -0.32
N LEU A 27 -7.14 8.97 -1.41
CA LEU A 27 -6.47 8.20 -2.46
C LEU A 27 -5.17 7.58 -1.96
N LEU A 28 -4.37 8.34 -1.19
CA LEU A 28 -3.13 7.84 -0.62
C LEU A 28 -3.37 6.76 0.43
N GLN A 29 -4.43 6.88 1.25
CA GLN A 29 -4.81 5.83 2.18
C GLN A 29 -5.25 4.55 1.44
N ARG A 30 -6.03 4.68 0.36
CA ARG A 30 -6.39 3.53 -0.49
C ARG A 30 -5.16 2.83 -1.03
N ALA A 31 -4.21 3.60 -1.56
CA ALA A 31 -2.96 3.07 -2.07
C ALA A 31 -2.14 2.39 -0.96
N TYR A 32 -2.03 3.03 0.21
CA TYR A 32 -1.38 2.46 1.39
C TYR A 32 -1.97 1.11 1.78
N ASN A 33 -3.29 1.02 1.87
CA ASN A 33 -3.99 -0.21 2.22
C ASN A 33 -3.74 -1.32 1.19
N ARG A 34 -3.81 -1.00 -0.11
CA ARG A 34 -3.57 -1.97 -1.19
C ARG A 34 -2.12 -2.45 -1.25
N LEU A 35 -1.16 -1.55 -1.05
CA LEU A 35 0.27 -1.86 -1.17
C LEU A 35 0.83 -2.58 0.06
N ASN A 36 0.35 -2.27 1.27
CA ASN A 36 0.77 -2.94 2.51
C ASN A 36 0.00 -4.23 2.82
N ALA A 37 -1.20 -4.40 2.27
CA ALA A 37 -1.91 -5.66 2.33
C ALA A 37 -1.11 -6.77 1.64
N VAL A 38 -0.90 -7.90 2.31
CA VAL A 38 -0.23 -9.06 1.69
C VAL A 38 -1.21 -9.77 0.76
N ARG A 39 -0.82 -9.94 -0.51
CA ARG A 39 -1.66 -10.65 -1.48
C ARG A 39 -1.92 -12.09 -1.06
N GLY A 40 -3.19 -12.51 -1.14
CA GLY A 40 -3.64 -13.84 -0.75
C GLY A 40 -3.99 -14.00 0.73
N ALA A 41 -3.77 -12.98 1.58
CA ALA A 41 -4.11 -13.03 3.00
C ALA A 41 -5.63 -12.97 3.26
N PHE A 42 -6.40 -12.36 2.35
CA PHE A 42 -7.84 -12.22 2.50
C PHE A 42 -8.56 -13.50 2.06
N ARG A 43 -9.37 -14.06 2.97
CA ARG A 43 -10.08 -15.33 2.76
C ARG A 43 -11.07 -15.28 1.58
N TYR A 44 -11.74 -14.14 1.41
CA TYR A 44 -12.81 -13.98 0.43
C TYR A 44 -12.34 -13.42 -0.92
N ASP A 45 -11.18 -12.75 -0.95
CA ASP A 45 -10.56 -12.27 -2.18
C ASP A 45 -9.05 -12.43 -2.09
N ARG A 46 -8.54 -13.52 -2.69
CA ARG A 46 -7.10 -13.80 -2.69
C ARG A 46 -6.29 -12.93 -3.66
N THR A 47 -6.96 -12.17 -4.52
CA THR A 47 -6.29 -11.27 -5.47
C THR A 47 -5.94 -9.93 -4.84
N LEU A 48 -6.63 -9.56 -3.75
CA LEU A 48 -6.42 -8.30 -3.05
C LEU A 48 -5.07 -8.25 -2.33
N GLY A 49 -4.39 -7.11 -2.45
CA GLY A 49 -3.12 -6.81 -1.82
C GLY A 49 -1.94 -6.82 -2.79
N SER A 50 -0.75 -6.60 -2.26
CA SER A 50 0.51 -6.60 -3.00
C SER A 50 1.42 -7.74 -2.58
N ARG A 51 2.30 -8.12 -3.51
CA ARG A 51 3.44 -9.01 -3.23
C ARG A 51 4.64 -8.23 -2.70
N LEU A 52 4.62 -6.90 -2.76
CA LEU A 52 5.71 -6.01 -2.31
C LEU A 52 6.22 -6.32 -0.90
N PRO A 53 5.36 -6.50 0.13
CA PRO A 53 5.86 -6.73 1.50
C PRO A 53 6.76 -7.96 1.62
N ARG A 54 6.58 -8.96 0.76
CA ARG A 54 7.34 -10.23 0.78
C ARG A 54 8.29 -10.38 -0.41
N ALA A 55 8.44 -9.35 -1.24
CA ALA A 55 9.26 -9.46 -2.44
C ALA A 55 10.75 -9.47 -2.07
N ALA A 56 11.49 -10.44 -2.64
CA ALA A 56 12.93 -10.54 -2.54
C ALA A 56 13.62 -9.54 -3.49
N LEU A 57 13.43 -8.25 -3.23
CA LEU A 57 13.99 -7.16 -4.02
C LEU A 57 15.47 -7.00 -3.69
N SER A 58 16.34 -7.31 -4.65
CA SER A 58 17.79 -7.20 -4.53
C SER A 58 18.43 -6.95 -5.89
N GLY A 59 19.62 -6.32 -5.88
CA GLY A 59 20.36 -6.03 -7.10
C GLY A 59 19.85 -4.82 -7.89
N ARG A 60 20.38 -4.65 -9.11
CA ARG A 60 20.25 -3.42 -9.89
C ARG A 60 18.82 -3.12 -10.39
N HIS A 61 17.97 -4.14 -10.49
CA HIS A 61 16.61 -4.02 -11.03
C HIS A 61 15.52 -3.99 -9.95
N ALA A 62 15.92 -3.99 -8.67
CA ALA A 62 14.99 -3.97 -7.55
C ALA A 62 13.96 -2.81 -7.64
N PRO A 63 14.33 -1.57 -8.02
CA PRO A 63 13.37 -0.48 -8.20
C PRO A 63 12.33 -0.76 -9.29
N GLU A 64 12.73 -1.29 -10.44
CA GLU A 64 11.84 -1.58 -11.57
C GLU A 64 10.90 -2.75 -11.24
N GLU A 65 11.42 -3.79 -10.58
CA GLU A 65 10.62 -4.91 -10.10
C GLU A 65 9.59 -4.45 -9.06
N ALA A 66 10.00 -3.61 -8.11
CA ALA A 66 9.11 -3.03 -7.11
C ALA A 66 8.01 -2.18 -7.75
N LEU A 67 8.36 -1.37 -8.75
CA LEU A 67 7.39 -0.56 -9.51
C LEU A 67 6.38 -1.44 -10.24
N GLY A 68 6.83 -2.53 -10.86
CA GLY A 68 5.94 -3.50 -11.51
C GLY A 68 4.93 -4.12 -10.53
N LEU A 69 5.40 -4.53 -9.35
CA LEU A 69 4.53 -5.08 -8.30
C LEU A 69 3.57 -4.04 -7.72
N ALA A 70 4.00 -2.78 -7.61
CA ALA A 70 3.13 -1.68 -7.19
C ALA A 70 2.00 -1.47 -8.20
N ARG A 71 2.32 -1.41 -9.51
CA ARG A 71 1.34 -1.27 -10.59
C ARG A 71 0.35 -2.42 -10.62
N GLU A 72 0.83 -3.65 -10.43
CA GLU A 72 -0.02 -4.84 -10.34
C GLU A 72 -1.05 -4.72 -9.21
N ALA A 73 -0.61 -4.31 -8.01
CA ALA A 73 -1.49 -4.17 -6.84
C ALA A 73 -2.51 -3.03 -6.96
N LEU A 74 -2.20 -2.03 -7.78
CA LEU A 74 -3.05 -0.86 -8.04
C LEU A 74 -3.88 -0.99 -9.32
N ALA A 75 -3.84 -2.13 -10.02
CA ALA A 75 -4.53 -2.32 -11.31
C ALA A 75 -6.04 -2.02 -11.24
N ASP A 76 -6.72 -2.34 -10.13
CA ASP A 76 -8.15 -2.04 -9.96
C ASP A 76 -8.42 -0.62 -9.43
N CYS A 77 -7.40 0.24 -9.36
CA CYS A 77 -7.50 1.63 -8.91
C CYS A 77 -6.99 2.56 -10.02
N PRO A 78 -7.78 2.80 -11.09
CA PRO A 78 -7.34 3.54 -12.28
C PRO A 78 -6.97 5.01 -12.01
N GLU A 79 -7.37 5.55 -10.86
CA GLU A 79 -7.05 6.89 -10.38
C GLU A 79 -5.69 7.00 -9.65
N LEU A 80 -5.00 5.87 -9.46
CA LEU A 80 -3.69 5.77 -8.81
C LEU A 80 -2.66 5.21 -9.79
N GLU A 81 -1.69 6.02 -10.19
CA GLU A 81 -0.60 5.58 -11.05
C GLU A 81 0.72 5.51 -10.26
N ALA A 82 1.31 4.32 -10.15
CA ALA A 82 2.68 4.19 -9.64
C ALA A 82 3.69 4.56 -10.74
N VAL A 83 4.46 5.61 -10.48
CA VAL A 83 5.42 6.18 -11.45
C VAL A 83 6.87 5.84 -11.12
N ARG A 84 7.18 5.64 -9.83
CA ARG A 84 8.53 5.34 -9.35
C ARG A 84 8.49 4.53 -8.07
N ALA A 85 9.51 3.69 -7.87
CA ALA A 85 9.75 3.03 -6.59
C ALA A 85 11.21 3.22 -6.18
N GLU A 86 11.43 3.32 -4.88
CA GLU A 86 12.76 3.29 -4.24
C GLU A 86 12.77 2.16 -3.23
N VAL A 87 13.83 1.35 -3.23
CA VAL A 87 13.94 0.17 -2.37
C VAL A 87 15.02 0.41 -1.34
N SER A 88 14.66 0.26 -0.05
CA SER A 88 15.58 0.20 1.08
C SER A 88 15.66 -1.21 1.65
N ALA A 89 16.48 -1.38 2.70
CA ALA A 89 16.64 -2.66 3.38
C ALA A 89 15.32 -3.15 4.02
N ASP A 90 14.55 -2.23 4.57
CA ASP A 90 13.37 -2.46 5.42
C ASP A 90 12.04 -2.03 4.78
N ALA A 91 12.08 -1.23 3.71
CA ALA A 91 10.90 -0.65 3.10
C ALA A 91 11.03 -0.47 1.58
N VAL A 92 9.88 -0.20 0.96
CA VAL A 92 9.79 0.27 -0.42
C VAL A 92 8.96 1.55 -0.42
N ALA A 93 9.54 2.65 -0.89
CA ALA A 93 8.81 3.89 -1.11
C ALA A 93 8.25 3.89 -2.54
N VAL A 94 6.93 3.97 -2.68
CA VAL A 94 6.22 4.01 -3.95
C VAL A 94 5.67 5.41 -4.18
N PHE A 95 6.11 6.05 -5.25
CA PHE A 95 5.66 7.37 -5.66
C PHE A 95 4.48 7.24 -6.62
N LEU A 96 3.42 7.98 -6.33
CA LEU A 96 2.13 7.89 -6.98
C LEU A 96 1.75 9.23 -7.60
N GLU A 97 1.18 9.18 -8.79
CA GLU A 97 0.45 10.27 -9.41
C GLU A 97 -1.05 9.98 -9.38
N THR A 98 -1.83 11.04 -9.13
CA THR A 98 -3.29 10.99 -9.10
C THR A 98 -3.87 12.26 -9.73
N PRO A 99 -5.14 12.27 -10.15
CA PRO A 99 -5.80 13.49 -10.61
C PRO A 99 -5.81 14.64 -9.60
N LEU A 100 -5.58 14.34 -8.31
CA LEU A 100 -5.62 15.31 -7.21
C LEU A 100 -4.22 15.71 -6.70
N GLY A 101 -3.15 15.24 -7.36
CA GLY A 101 -1.78 15.52 -7.00
C GLY A 101 -0.92 14.27 -6.86
N ALA A 102 0.37 14.48 -6.57
CA ALA A 102 1.33 13.42 -6.34
C ALA A 102 1.48 13.11 -4.84
N GLY A 103 1.85 11.88 -4.52
CA GLY A 103 2.16 11.46 -3.16
C GLY A 103 3.10 10.27 -3.09
N CYS A 104 3.44 9.86 -1.88
CA CYS A 104 4.33 8.74 -1.64
C CYS A 104 3.72 7.83 -0.57
N VAL A 105 3.79 6.53 -0.79
CA VAL A 105 3.36 5.49 0.14
C VAL A 105 4.56 4.61 0.46
N THR A 106 4.80 4.40 1.75
CA THR A 106 5.82 3.46 2.22
C THR A 106 5.19 2.09 2.45
N VAL A 107 5.85 1.05 1.94
CA VAL A 107 5.50 -0.35 2.15
C VAL A 107 6.57 -0.99 3.01
N ASN A 108 6.17 -1.48 4.19
CA ASN A 108 7.11 -2.17 5.07
C ASN A 108 7.37 -3.57 4.55
N ARG A 109 8.65 -3.97 4.51
CA ARG A 109 9.04 -5.33 4.14
C ARG A 109 8.89 -6.23 5.36
N ILE A 110 8.15 -7.32 5.17
CA ILE A 110 8.00 -8.37 6.18
C ILE A 110 9.14 -9.35 5.93
N GLY A 111 10.09 -9.44 6.86
CA GLY A 111 11.17 -10.43 6.78
C GLY A 111 10.60 -11.85 6.69
N GLU A 112 11.37 -12.77 6.09
CA GLU A 112 11.07 -14.22 6.16
C GLU A 112 11.20 -14.70 7.61
N GLY A 113 10.19 -14.45 8.45
CA GLY A 113 10.25 -14.75 9.87
C GLY A 113 8.92 -14.69 10.61
N GLU A 114 7.97 -13.86 10.17
CA GLU A 114 6.64 -13.85 10.79
C GLU A 114 5.73 -14.89 10.13
N LYS A 115 5.92 -16.15 10.54
CA LYS A 115 4.82 -17.11 10.59
C LYS A 115 3.78 -16.54 11.56
N HIS A 116 2.75 -15.89 11.03
CA HIS A 116 1.49 -15.80 11.74
C HIS A 116 0.93 -17.23 11.80
N ASP A 117 1.24 -17.94 12.90
CA ASP A 117 0.48 -19.10 13.33
C ASP A 117 -0.96 -18.62 13.61
N VAL A 118 -1.91 -19.22 12.90
CA VAL A 118 -3.34 -19.20 13.23
C VAL A 118 -3.77 -20.64 13.40
#